data_AF-A0A3A9H335-F1
#
_entry.id   AF-A0A3A9H335-F1
#
_cell.length_a   1.000
_cell.length_b   1.000
_cell.length_c   1.000
_cell.angle_alpha   90.00
_cell.angle_beta   90.00
_cell.angle_gamma   90.00
#
_symmetry.space_group_name_H-M   'P 1'
#
loop_
_entity.id
_entity.type
_entity.pdbx_description
1 polymer ?
#
loop_
_entity_poly.entity_id
_entity_poly.type
_entity_poly.pdbx_seq_one_letter_code
_entity_poly.pdbx_strand_id
1 'polypeptide(L)'
;MTDSENKLFFFLEFLQEVEKELSMEEEKQVMIEKAINLKMMCDYVVSCSYGDIVLIICMLHDYVKMLDGVRSDIQWECYYREKFLKIADRLSEQIEYDYDAALEKCQKKLEKKEKPGDIGEDAMSLAVKYGGNKTKTEKKG
;
A
#
# COMPACT_ATOMS: atom_id res chain seq x y z
N MET A 1 -17.97 -10.76 -15.05
CA MET A 1 -17.33 -9.71 -14.23
C MET A 1 -17.22 -8.48 -15.10
N THR A 2 -17.84 -7.38 -14.69
CA THR A 2 -17.74 -6.08 -15.37
C THR A 2 -16.37 -5.45 -15.12
N ASP A 3 -15.92 -4.54 -15.98
CA ASP A 3 -14.64 -3.83 -15.83
C ASP A 3 -14.49 -3.14 -14.45
N SER A 4 -15.60 -2.62 -13.93
CA SER A 4 -15.69 -1.99 -12.61
C SER A 4 -15.49 -2.96 -11.45
N GLU A 5 -16.05 -4.18 -11.54
CA GLU A 5 -15.88 -5.23 -10.52
C GLU A 5 -14.42 -5.73 -10.47
N ASN A 6 -13.78 -5.84 -11.63
CA ASN A 6 -12.37 -6.22 -11.72
C ASN A 6 -11.45 -5.16 -11.12
N LYS A 7 -11.73 -3.87 -11.36
CA LYS A 7 -11.00 -2.75 -10.74
C LYS A 7 -11.12 -2.75 -9.22
N LEU A 8 -12.35 -2.89 -8.70
CA LEU A 8 -12.60 -3.00 -7.26
C LEU A 8 -11.86 -4.18 -6.63
N PHE A 9 -11.88 -5.34 -7.29
CA PHE A 9 -11.17 -6.52 -6.83
C PHE A 9 -9.65 -6.28 -6.78
N PHE A 10 -9.08 -5.67 -7.82
CA PHE A 10 -7.66 -5.30 -7.87
C PHE A 10 -7.27 -4.34 -6.73
N PHE A 11 -8.07 -3.32 -6.44
CA PHE A 11 -7.78 -2.37 -5.36
C PHE A 11 -7.78 -3.03 -3.97
N LEU A 12 -8.72 -3.95 -3.72
CA LEU A 12 -8.74 -4.71 -2.47
C LEU A 12 -7.53 -5.63 -2.34
N GLU A 13 -7.11 -6.27 -3.43
CA GLU A 13 -5.92 -7.11 -3.43
C GLU A 13 -4.64 -6.28 -3.22
N PHE A 14 -4.57 -5.08 -3.80
CA PHE A 14 -3.50 -4.11 -3.56
C PHE A 14 -3.39 -3.74 -2.07
N LEU A 15 -4.48 -3.33 -1.44
CA LEU A 15 -4.50 -2.96 -0.02
C LEU A 15 -4.06 -4.12 0.88
N GLN A 16 -4.55 -5.33 0.62
CA GLN A 16 -4.12 -6.53 1.37
C GLN A 16 -2.64 -6.81 1.22
N GLU A 17 -2.05 -6.54 0.05
CA GLU A 17 -0.62 -6.73 -0.16
C GLU A 17 0.19 -5.67 0.56
N VAL A 18 -0.24 -4.40 0.53
CA VAL A 18 0.38 -3.31 1.30
C VAL A 18 0.34 -3.61 2.80
N GLU A 19 -0.81 -4.04 3.33
CA GLU A 19 -0.98 -4.39 4.75
C GLU A 19 -0.03 -5.52 5.18
N LYS A 20 0.15 -6.55 4.36
CA LYS A 20 1.12 -7.63 4.63
C LYS A 20 2.57 -7.14 4.68
N GLU A 21 2.92 -6.13 3.89
CA GLU A 21 4.28 -5.58 3.87
C GLU A 21 4.59 -4.65 5.03
N LEU A 22 3.57 -4.09 5.69
CA LEU A 22 3.72 -3.13 6.79
C LEU A 22 4.22 -3.76 8.12
N SER A 23 4.35 -5.09 8.21
CA SER A 23 4.44 -5.87 9.46
C SER A 23 5.64 -5.60 10.40
N MET A 24 6.55 -4.69 10.08
CA MET A 24 7.63 -4.27 10.99
C MET A 24 7.60 -2.78 11.36
N GLU A 25 6.78 -1.99 10.67
CA GLU A 25 6.80 -0.52 10.76
C GLU A 25 5.40 0.07 11.00
N GLU A 26 4.36 -0.76 10.91
CA GLU A 26 2.96 -0.39 11.14
C GLU A 26 2.75 0.38 12.44
N GLU A 27 3.29 -0.13 13.56
CA GLU A 27 3.10 0.47 14.89
C GLU A 27 3.90 1.77 15.10
N LYS A 28 4.86 2.08 14.20
CA LYS A 28 5.66 3.30 14.32
C LYS A 28 4.73 4.51 14.25
N GLN A 29 4.97 5.45 15.15
CA GLN A 29 4.19 6.68 15.20
C GLN A 29 4.79 7.71 14.25
N VAL A 30 3.93 8.30 13.43
CA VAL A 30 4.23 9.46 12.59
C VAL A 30 3.44 10.67 13.06
N MET A 31 4.03 11.83 12.91
CA MET A 31 3.44 13.10 13.31
C MET A 31 2.85 13.79 12.08
N ILE A 32 1.53 13.89 12.04
CA ILE A 32 0.80 14.60 10.99
C ILE A 32 0.60 16.04 11.44
N GLU A 33 1.23 16.95 10.72
CA GLU A 33 1.19 18.38 10.97
C GLU A 33 0.01 19.05 10.24
N LYS A 34 -0.24 20.32 10.59
CA LYS A 34 -1.28 21.16 9.96
C LYS A 34 -2.69 20.59 10.10
N ALA A 35 -2.93 19.79 11.14
CA ALA A 35 -4.27 19.43 11.56
C ALA A 35 -4.86 20.57 12.40
N ILE A 36 -6.17 20.78 12.32
CA ILE A 36 -6.86 21.80 13.14
C ILE A 36 -7.65 21.10 14.24
N ASN A 37 -7.38 21.46 15.49
CA ASN A 37 -8.23 21.06 16.60
C ASN A 37 -9.51 21.91 16.59
N LEU A 38 -10.63 21.36 16.16
CA LEU A 38 -11.89 22.11 16.02
C LEU A 38 -12.45 22.64 17.35
N LYS A 39 -12.07 22.07 18.49
CA LYS A 39 -12.49 22.55 19.82
C LYS A 39 -11.70 23.78 20.24
N MET A 40 -10.41 23.83 19.91
CA MET A 40 -9.50 24.92 20.28
C MET A 40 -9.25 25.92 19.15
N MET A 41 -9.69 25.60 17.93
CA MET A 41 -9.47 26.35 16.69
C MET A 41 -8.00 26.74 16.45
N CYS A 42 -7.08 25.83 16.77
CA CYS A 42 -5.64 26.02 16.63
C CYS A 42 -4.99 24.88 15.84
N ASP A 43 -3.81 25.16 15.30
CA ASP A 43 -2.95 24.14 14.70
C ASP A 43 -2.59 23.09 15.75
N TYR A 44 -2.55 21.85 15.31
CA TYR A 44 -2.30 20.67 16.13
C TYR A 44 -1.48 19.66 15.34
N VAL A 45 -0.70 18.86 16.06
CA VAL A 45 0.05 17.75 15.49
C VAL A 45 -0.57 16.46 16.02
N VAL A 46 -0.95 15.58 15.11
CA VAL A 46 -1.62 14.32 15.44
C VAL A 46 -0.61 13.19 15.30
N SER A 47 -0.46 12.39 16.35
CA SER A 47 0.28 11.12 16.28
C SER A 47 -0.63 10.07 15.66
N CYS A 48 -0.18 9.42 14.59
CA CYS A 48 -0.88 8.32 13.93
C CYS A 48 0.07 7.13 13.73
N SER A 49 -0.48 5.93 13.62
CA SER A 49 0.29 4.78 13.13
C SER A 49 0.70 5.03 11.68
N TYR A 50 1.93 4.66 11.33
CA TYR A 50 2.41 4.73 9.96
C TYR A 50 1.52 3.92 9.02
N GLY A 51 1.13 2.72 9.46
CA GLY A 51 0.22 1.86 8.70
C GLY A 51 -1.13 2.52 8.41
N ASP A 52 -1.73 3.17 9.40
CA ASP A 52 -3.01 3.85 9.23
C ASP A 52 -2.92 4.94 8.15
N ILE A 53 -1.85 5.74 8.16
CA ILE A 53 -1.66 6.82 7.19
C ILE A 53 -1.40 6.26 5.79
N VAL A 54 -0.59 5.20 5.68
CA VAL A 54 -0.36 4.50 4.40
C VAL A 54 -1.68 3.99 3.82
N LEU A 55 -2.51 3.32 4.62
CA LEU A 55 -3.82 2.83 4.18
C LEU A 55 -4.74 3.97 3.75
N ILE A 56 -4.75 5.09 4.47
CA ILE A 56 -5.52 6.29 4.09
C ILE A 56 -5.05 6.84 2.74
N ILE A 57 -3.73 6.95 2.51
CA ILE A 57 -3.17 7.43 1.23
C ILE A 57 -3.60 6.51 0.09
N CYS A 58 -3.41 5.19 0.25
CA CYS A 58 -3.80 4.19 -0.74
C CYS A 58 -5.30 4.28 -1.07
N MET A 59 -6.15 4.33 -0.04
CA MET A 59 -7.60 4.45 -0.20
C MET A 59 -8.01 5.71 -0.96
N LEU A 60 -7.37 6.86 -0.70
CA LEU A 60 -7.69 8.10 -1.40
C LEU A 60 -7.32 8.04 -2.88
N HIS A 61 -6.12 7.56 -3.23
CA HIS A 61 -5.71 7.41 -4.63
C HIS A 61 -6.60 6.41 -5.38
N ASP A 62 -6.89 5.26 -4.77
CA ASP A 62 -7.72 4.22 -5.37
C ASP A 62 -9.17 4.69 -5.55
N TYR A 63 -9.72 5.41 -4.56
CA TYR A 63 -11.06 5.99 -4.64
C TYR A 63 -11.17 7.01 -5.78
N VAL A 64 -10.18 7.89 -5.93
CA VAL A 64 -10.15 8.85 -7.05
C VAL A 64 -10.09 8.12 -8.38
N LYS A 65 -9.20 7.13 -8.54
CA LYS A 65 -9.09 6.32 -9.77
C LYS A 65 -10.38 5.59 -10.12
N MET A 66 -11.06 5.03 -9.12
CA MET A 66 -12.34 4.37 -9.30
C MET A 66 -13.41 5.37 -9.75
N LEU A 67 -13.48 6.54 -9.11
CA LEU A 67 -14.46 7.57 -9.44
C LEU A 67 -14.21 8.19 -10.82
N ASP A 68 -12.96 8.36 -11.26
CA ASP A 68 -12.62 8.78 -12.62
C ASP A 68 -13.23 7.85 -13.70
N GLY A 69 -13.50 6.58 -13.36
CA GLY A 69 -14.13 5.61 -14.25
C GLY A 69 -15.67 5.65 -14.28
N VAL A 70 -16.32 6.29 -13.30
CA VAL A 70 -17.79 6.25 -13.12
C VAL A 70 -18.41 7.65 -13.17
N ARG A 71 -17.67 8.66 -12.72
CA ARG A 71 -18.12 10.05 -12.62
C ARG A 71 -17.40 10.91 -13.63
N SER A 72 -18.16 11.73 -14.33
CA SER A 72 -17.67 12.73 -15.29
C SER A 72 -18.38 14.08 -15.11
N ASP A 73 -18.98 14.29 -13.93
CA ASP A 73 -19.65 15.55 -13.62
C ASP A 73 -18.67 16.67 -13.29
N ILE A 74 -19.06 17.91 -13.60
CA ILE A 74 -18.21 19.10 -13.44
C ILE A 74 -17.73 19.28 -11.99
N GLN A 75 -18.54 18.90 -10.99
CA GLN A 75 -18.15 19.03 -9.59
C GLN A 75 -17.02 18.06 -9.22
N TRP A 76 -17.06 16.84 -9.76
CA TRP A 76 -15.97 15.87 -9.63
C TRP A 76 -14.68 16.41 -10.24
N GLU A 77 -14.72 16.73 -11.54
CA GLU A 77 -13.55 17.14 -12.33
C GLU A 77 -12.90 18.43 -11.81
N CYS A 78 -13.70 19.44 -11.47
CA CYS A 78 -13.16 20.76 -11.12
C CYS A 78 -12.85 20.95 -9.63
N TYR A 79 -13.27 20.05 -8.75
CA TYR A 79 -13.12 20.28 -7.31
C TYR A 79 -12.71 19.03 -6.53
N TYR A 80 -13.56 17.99 -6.51
CA TYR A 80 -13.35 16.87 -5.59
C TYR A 80 -12.12 16.05 -5.97
N ARG A 81 -11.91 15.80 -7.26
CA ARG A 81 -10.78 15.03 -7.76
C ARG A 81 -9.45 15.57 -7.27
N GLU A 82 -9.17 16.85 -7.56
CA GLU A 82 -7.93 17.51 -7.16
C GLU A 82 -7.81 17.64 -5.63
N LYS A 83 -8.93 17.89 -4.93
CA LYS A 83 -8.94 18.03 -3.48
C LYS A 83 -8.51 16.74 -2.77
N PHE A 84 -9.02 15.58 -3.21
CA PHE A 84 -8.64 14.30 -2.62
C PHE A 84 -7.18 13.94 -2.90
N LEU A 85 -6.72 14.16 -4.14
CA LEU A 85 -5.31 13.94 -4.50
C LEU A 85 -4.38 14.82 -3.66
N LYS A 86 -4.67 16.12 -3.53
CA LYS A 86 -3.89 17.02 -2.66
C LYS A 86 -3.82 16.58 -1.20
N ILE A 87 -4.88 15.95 -0.68
CA ILE A 87 -4.88 15.42 0.69
C ILE A 87 -3.95 14.20 0.76
N ALA A 88 -4.05 13.27 -0.20
CA ALA A 88 -3.22 12.08 -0.28
C ALA A 88 -1.74 12.46 -0.45
N ASP A 89 -1.41 13.31 -1.42
CA ASP A 89 -0.05 13.77 -1.71
C ASP A 89 0.58 14.42 -0.46
N ARG A 90 -0.16 15.32 0.22
CA ARG A 90 0.30 15.98 1.44
C ARG A 90 0.56 15.00 2.59
N LEU A 91 -0.22 13.92 2.70
CA LEU A 91 0.03 12.87 3.70
C LEU A 91 1.26 12.05 3.29
N SER A 92 1.35 11.66 2.02
CA SER A 92 2.47 10.91 1.45
C SER A 92 3.80 11.62 1.65
N GLU A 93 3.86 12.92 1.36
CA GLU A 93 5.05 13.76 1.55
C GLU A 93 5.48 13.83 3.02
N GLN A 94 4.54 13.88 3.96
CA GLN A 94 4.87 13.97 5.40
C GLN A 94 5.43 12.67 5.98
N ILE A 95 5.08 11.53 5.40
CA ILE A 95 5.56 10.21 5.85
C ILE A 95 6.58 9.58 4.90
N GLU A 96 7.01 10.32 3.87
CA GLU A 96 7.93 9.88 2.81
C GLU A 96 7.50 8.57 2.13
N TYR A 97 6.18 8.39 1.96
CA TYR A 97 5.61 7.22 1.31
C TYR A 97 5.47 7.44 -0.21
N ASP A 98 5.82 6.44 -1.00
CA ASP A 98 5.67 6.44 -2.45
C ASP A 98 4.58 5.44 -2.86
N TYR A 99 3.38 5.95 -3.13
CA TYR A 99 2.23 5.16 -3.55
C TYR A 99 2.44 4.51 -4.93
N ASP A 100 3.05 5.21 -5.89
CA ASP A 100 3.23 4.69 -7.24
C ASP A 100 4.22 3.52 -7.26
N ALA A 101 5.30 3.61 -6.48
CA ALA A 101 6.25 2.51 -6.29
C ALA A 101 5.58 1.28 -5.62
N ALA A 102 4.73 1.50 -4.62
CA ALA A 102 3.97 0.42 -3.97
C ALA A 102 3.01 -0.26 -4.97
N LEU A 103 2.33 0.53 -5.80
CA LEU A 103 1.42 0.03 -6.82
C LEU A 103 2.14 -0.80 -7.88
N GLU A 104 3.27 -0.31 -8.40
CA GLU A 104 4.07 -1.02 -9.40
C GLU A 104 4.59 -2.37 -8.84
N LYS A 105 5.05 -2.37 -7.58
CA LYS A 105 5.49 -3.59 -6.90
C LYS A 105 4.36 -4.62 -6.77
N CYS A 106 3.14 -4.17 -6.45
CA CYS A 106 1.98 -5.05 -6.36
C CYS A 106 1.57 -5.59 -7.74
N GLN A 107 1.54 -4.75 -8.78
CA GLN A 107 1.27 -5.19 -10.15
C GLN A 107 2.26 -6.28 -10.60
N LYS A 108 3.57 -6.09 -10.36
CA LYS A 108 4.58 -7.10 -10.68
C LYS A 108 4.36 -8.43 -9.95
N LYS A 109 3.87 -8.40 -8.70
CA LYS A 109 3.55 -9.64 -7.96
C LYS A 109 2.33 -10.35 -8.53
N LEU A 110 1.31 -9.60 -8.95
CA LEU A 110 0.12 -10.14 -9.58
C LEU A 110 0.45 -10.79 -10.93
N GLU A 111 1.21 -10.10 -11.77
CA GLU A 111 1.70 -10.64 -13.05
C GLU A 111 2.53 -11.93 -12.87
N LYS A 112 3.28 -12.05 -11.77
CA LYS A 112 4.01 -13.26 -11.41
C LYS A 112 3.10 -14.39 -10.95
N LYS A 113 2.05 -14.10 -10.16
CA LYS A 113 1.07 -15.11 -9.74
C LYS A 113 0.24 -15.64 -10.90
N GLU A 114 -0.06 -14.80 -11.90
CA GLU A 114 -0.84 -15.18 -13.09
C GLU A 114 -0.04 -16.00 -14.12
N LYS A 115 1.30 -16.01 -14.05
CA LYS A 115 2.15 -16.87 -14.90
C LYS A 115 2.41 -18.21 -14.19
N PRO A 116 1.78 -19.32 -14.60
CA PRO A 116 1.93 -20.63 -13.95
C PRO A 116 3.29 -21.32 -14.23
N GLY A 117 4.36 -20.57 -14.52
CA GLY A 117 5.67 -21.08 -14.93
C GLY A 117 6.79 -20.97 -13.90
N ASP A 118 6.75 -20.01 -12.97
CA ASP A 118 7.92 -19.63 -12.15
C ASP A 118 7.76 -19.89 -10.63
N ILE A 119 6.81 -20.73 -10.22
CA ILE A 119 6.64 -21.13 -8.80
C ILE A 119 7.88 -21.88 -8.26
N GLY A 120 8.77 -22.37 -9.15
CA GLY A 120 9.99 -23.10 -8.76
C GLY A 120 11.10 -22.23 -8.18
N GLU A 121 11.21 -20.95 -8.54
CA GLU A 121 12.40 -20.15 -8.19
C GLU A 121 12.34 -19.57 -6.76
N ASP A 122 11.16 -19.14 -6.31
CA ASP A 122 10.97 -18.63 -4.94
C ASP A 122 11.02 -19.75 -3.89
N ALA A 123 10.50 -20.94 -4.21
CA ALA A 123 10.63 -22.12 -3.36
C ALA A 123 12.10 -22.56 -3.23
N MET A 124 12.88 -22.49 -4.32
CA MET A 124 14.30 -22.84 -4.31
C MET A 124 15.13 -21.79 -3.57
N SER A 125 14.82 -20.51 -3.72
CA SER A 125 15.49 -19.42 -2.98
C SER A 125 15.25 -19.50 -1.46
N LEU A 126 14.02 -19.85 -1.04
CA LEU A 126 13.72 -20.13 0.36
C LEU A 126 14.42 -21.42 0.84
N ALA A 127 14.42 -22.49 0.05
CA ALA A 127 15.09 -23.74 0.39
C ALA A 127 16.62 -23.58 0.49
N VAL A 128 17.25 -22.74 -0.32
CA VAL A 128 18.69 -22.45 -0.24
C VAL A 128 19.02 -21.61 1.00
N LYS A 129 18.20 -20.62 1.34
CA LYS A 129 18.38 -19.81 2.57
C LYS A 129 18.20 -20.64 3.84
N TYR A 130 17.26 -21.58 3.87
CA TYR A 130 16.99 -22.42 5.05
C TYR A 130 17.73 -23.78 5.05
N GLY A 131 18.23 -24.25 3.92
CA GLY A 131 18.93 -25.54 3.76
C GLY A 131 20.45 -25.46 3.92
N GLY A 132 21.04 -24.27 3.87
CA GLY A 132 22.50 -24.06 3.91
C GLY A 132 23.18 -24.30 5.26
N ASN A 133 22.44 -24.58 6.35
CA ASN A 133 23.00 -24.60 7.72
C ASN A 133 22.91 -25.95 8.45
N LYS A 134 22.85 -27.08 7.72
CA LYS A 134 22.98 -28.42 8.33
C LYS A 134 23.92 -29.31 7.54
N THR A 135 25.23 -29.10 7.66
CA THR A 135 26.20 -30.21 7.56
C THR A 135 27.45 -29.95 8.39
N LYS A 136 27.93 -31.05 9.01
CA LYS A 136 29.08 -31.24 9.93
C LYS A 136 28.71 -30.94 11.39
N THR A 137 28.55 -31.96 12.25
CA THR A 137 29.64 -32.86 12.70
C THR A 137 29.28 -34.36 12.71
N GLU A 138 30.33 -35.17 12.65
CA GLU A 138 30.45 -36.57 12.25
C GLU A 138 29.97 -37.65 13.24
N LYS A 139 29.82 -38.86 12.70
CA LYS A 139 29.63 -40.16 13.38
C LYS A 139 30.94 -40.71 13.97
N LYS A 140 30.75 -41.73 14.83
CA LYS A 140 31.67 -42.78 15.35
C LYS A 140 32.28 -42.40 16.70
N GLY A 141 32.30 -43.25 17.71
CA GLY A 141 32.07 -44.69 17.84
C GLY A 141 32.67 -45.10 19.18
#